data_AF-A0A832SR57-F1
#
_entry.id   AF-A0A832SR57-F1
#
_cell.length_a   1.000
_cell.length_b   1.000
_cell.length_c   1.000
_cell.angle_alpha   90.00
_cell.angle_beta   90.00
_cell.angle_gamma   90.00
#
_symmetry.space_group_name_H-M   'P 1'
#
loop_
_entity.id
_entity.type
_entity.pdbx_description
1 polymer ?
#
loop_
_entity_poly.entity_id
_entity_poly.type
_entity_poly.pdbx_seq_one_letter_code
_entity_poly.pdbx_strand_id
1 'polypeptide(L)'
;MDIIAIMRGPGPGLYYVATSPPHCGVLKLRLAELPTNLEPPFRATYLKTRHGTALINITRIDLDQFLLDHYEHLIEGEVEAGVLRGVVCNKEITAKVLDKSITGPVLAAVPVTKGRKIPHIIPTLLAYKLQIT
;
A
#
# COMPACT_ATOMS: atom_id res chain seq x y z
N MET A 1 -18.58 -1.32 -2.40
CA MET A 1 -17.22 -1.56 -2.92
C MET A 1 -16.31 -1.66 -1.72
N ASP A 2 -15.52 -2.71 -1.59
CA ASP A 2 -14.59 -2.78 -0.46
C ASP A 2 -13.38 -1.89 -0.71
N ILE A 3 -12.98 -1.22 0.37
CA ILE A 3 -11.81 -0.35 0.40
C ILE A 3 -10.92 -0.73 1.57
N ILE A 4 -9.64 -0.47 1.40
CA ILE A 4 -8.67 -0.51 2.49
C ILE A 4 -8.06 0.88 2.62
N ALA A 5 -8.31 1.55 3.74
CA ALA A 5 -7.62 2.78 4.07
C ALA A 5 -6.21 2.43 4.57
N ILE A 6 -5.19 2.93 3.89
CA ILE A 6 -3.78 2.62 4.17
C ILE A 6 -3.14 3.71 5.04
N MET A 7 -3.43 4.98 4.74
CA MET A 7 -2.87 6.12 5.47
C MET A 7 -3.81 7.34 5.38
N ARG A 8 -3.61 8.30 6.28
CA ARG A 8 -4.31 9.59 6.26
C ARG A 8 -3.90 10.40 5.03
N GLY A 9 -4.86 11.11 4.48
CA GLY A 9 -4.65 12.11 3.45
C GLY A 9 -4.13 13.44 4.02
N PRO A 10 -3.86 14.43 3.15
CA PRO A 10 -3.32 15.72 3.55
C PRO A 10 -4.34 16.63 4.29
N GLY A 11 -5.61 16.25 4.35
CA GLY A 11 -6.66 17.03 4.98
C GLY A 11 -7.58 16.18 5.88
N PRO A 12 -8.34 16.80 6.77
CA PRO A 12 -9.29 16.12 7.64
C PRO A 12 -10.30 15.29 6.81
N GLY A 13 -10.59 14.07 7.26
CA GLY A 13 -11.52 13.17 6.57
C GLY A 13 -11.01 12.58 5.25
N LEU A 14 -9.83 12.98 4.75
CA LEU A 14 -9.22 12.40 3.55
C LEU A 14 -8.33 11.21 3.90
N TYR A 15 -8.39 10.18 3.08
CA TYR A 15 -7.61 8.95 3.23
C TYR A 15 -7.09 8.48 1.87
N TYR A 16 -5.91 7.87 1.88
CA TYR A 16 -5.42 7.11 0.74
C TYR A 16 -5.94 5.68 0.85
N VAL A 17 -6.80 5.30 -0.10
CA VAL A 17 -7.51 4.02 -0.10
C VAL A 17 -7.09 3.15 -1.28
N ALA A 18 -6.89 1.86 -1.02
CA ALA A 18 -6.78 0.84 -2.04
C ALA A 18 -8.16 0.24 -2.30
N THR A 19 -8.50 0.01 -3.58
CA THR A 19 -9.74 -0.65 -4.01
C THR A 19 -9.48 -2.03 -4.62
N SER A 20 -8.22 -2.44 -4.66
CA SER A 20 -7.74 -3.68 -5.27
C SER A 20 -6.45 -4.11 -4.56
N PRO A 21 -6.11 -5.40 -4.59
CA PRO A 21 -4.83 -5.90 -4.11
C PRO A 21 -3.65 -5.30 -4.89
N PRO A 22 -2.41 -5.44 -4.39
CA PRO A 22 -1.20 -5.14 -5.13
C PRO A 22 -1.17 -5.90 -6.46
N HIS A 23 -0.56 -5.32 -7.48
CA HIS A 23 -0.34 -5.97 -8.76
C HIS A 23 1.04 -5.59 -9.30
N CYS A 24 1.89 -6.59 -9.50
CA CYS A 24 3.28 -6.43 -9.95
C CYS A 24 4.06 -5.35 -9.18
N GLY A 25 4.01 -5.43 -7.84
CA GLY A 25 4.75 -4.58 -6.92
C GLY A 25 4.12 -3.21 -6.71
N VAL A 26 2.93 -2.97 -7.26
CA VAL A 26 2.25 -1.68 -7.19
C VAL A 26 0.92 -1.82 -6.48
N LEU A 27 0.72 -1.06 -5.40
CA LEU A 27 -0.57 -0.90 -4.75
C LEU A 27 -1.16 0.45 -5.17
N LYS A 28 -2.24 0.40 -5.97
CA LYS A 28 -2.86 1.63 -6.46
C LYS A 28 -3.75 2.25 -5.37
N LEU A 29 -3.39 3.45 -4.95
CA LEU A 29 -4.14 4.25 -4.00
C LEU A 29 -4.95 5.34 -4.71
N ARG A 30 -6.05 5.71 -4.09
CA ARG A 30 -6.86 6.88 -4.48
C ARG A 30 -7.10 7.72 -3.24
N LEU A 31 -7.15 9.03 -3.41
CA LEU A 31 -7.58 9.90 -2.33
C LEU A 31 -9.10 9.88 -2.27
N ALA A 32 -9.66 9.60 -1.09
CA ALA A 32 -11.10 9.56 -0.87
C ALA A 32 -11.45 10.24 0.46
N GLU A 33 -12.55 10.99 0.46
CA GLU A 33 -13.15 11.50 1.69
C GLU A 33 -14.02 10.41 2.31
N LEU A 34 -13.71 10.07 3.56
CA LEU A 34 -14.39 9.03 4.31
C LEU A 34 -15.09 9.65 5.53
N PRO A 35 -16.37 9.34 5.78
CA PRO A 35 -17.13 9.83 6.93
C PRO A 35 -16.72 9.11 8.23
N THR A 36 -15.43 9.17 8.58
CA THR A 36 -14.87 8.53 9.77
C THR A 36 -13.60 9.22 10.23
N ASN A 37 -13.32 9.12 11.54
CA ASN A 37 -12.09 9.58 12.17
C ASN A 37 -11.18 8.43 12.64
N LEU A 38 -11.44 7.21 12.20
CA LEU A 38 -10.62 6.06 12.57
C LEU A 38 -9.21 6.16 11.97
N GLU A 39 -8.19 5.81 12.76
CA GLU A 39 -6.85 5.68 12.21
C GLU A 39 -6.77 4.49 11.25
N PRO A 40 -6.04 4.61 10.13
CA PRO A 40 -5.67 3.46 9.30
C PRO A 40 -4.59 2.59 9.99
N PRO A 41 -4.34 1.35 9.53
CA PRO A 41 -5.03 0.68 8.43
C PRO A 41 -6.37 0.06 8.87
N PHE A 42 -7.38 0.14 7.98
CA PHE A 42 -8.66 -0.54 8.16
C PHE A 42 -9.31 -0.89 6.82
N ARG A 43 -10.12 -1.95 6.82
CA ARG A 43 -11.00 -2.34 5.72
C ARG A 43 -12.42 -1.85 6.01
N ALA A 44 -13.13 -1.44 4.97
CA ALA A 44 -14.53 -1.07 5.08
C ALA A 44 -15.25 -1.30 3.75
N THR A 45 -16.56 -1.53 3.81
CA THR A 45 -17.39 -1.47 2.61
C THR A 45 -17.86 -0.04 2.40
N TYR A 46 -17.42 0.55 1.30
CA TYR A 46 -17.77 1.89 0.85
C TYR A 46 -19.06 1.86 0.02
N LEU A 47 -20.05 2.63 0.46
CA LEU A 47 -21.33 2.82 -0.22
C LEU A 47 -21.48 4.30 -0.59
N LYS A 48 -21.55 4.56 -1.90
CA LYS A 48 -21.85 5.90 -2.43
C LYS A 48 -23.26 5.88 -3.01
N THR A 49 -24.12 6.74 -2.48
CA THR A 49 -25.51 6.90 -2.93
C THR A 49 -25.72 8.32 -3.46
N ARG A 50 -26.90 8.59 -4.04
CA ARG A 50 -27.30 9.95 -4.44
C ARG A 50 -27.45 10.90 -3.23
N HIS A 51 -27.63 10.35 -2.03
CA HIS A 51 -27.88 11.12 -0.80
C HIS A 51 -26.64 11.28 0.08
N GLY A 52 -25.50 10.67 -0.30
CA GLY A 52 -24.26 10.76 0.46
C GLY A 52 -23.44 9.48 0.44
N THR A 53 -22.43 9.46 1.29
CA THR A 53 -21.45 8.38 1.42
C THR A 53 -21.58 7.73 2.79
N ALA A 54 -21.54 6.40 2.85
CA ALA A 54 -21.52 5.64 4.09
C ALA A 54 -20.38 4.61 4.08
N LEU A 55 -19.86 4.33 5.27
CA LEU A 55 -18.95 3.23 5.53
C LEU A 55 -19.66 2.22 6.43
N ILE A 56 -19.63 0.95 6.04
CA ILE A 56 -20.13 -0.16 6.86
C ILE A 56 -19.04 -1.22 7.02
N ASN A 57 -19.19 -2.10 8.01
CA ASN A 57 -18.27 -3.21 8.28
C ASN A 57 -16.81 -2.76 8.45
N ILE A 58 -16.59 -1.66 9.18
CA ILE A 58 -15.24 -1.15 9.39
C ILE A 58 -14.49 -2.09 10.34
N THR A 59 -13.38 -2.64 9.87
CA THR A 59 -12.55 -3.59 10.59
C THR A 59 -11.09 -3.16 10.50
N ARG A 60 -10.38 -3.16 11.64
CA ARG A 60 -8.93 -2.99 11.63
C ARG A 60 -8.30 -4.17 10.90
N ILE A 61 -7.25 -3.90 10.15
CA ILE A 61 -6.50 -4.95 9.48
C ILE A 61 -5.04 -4.89 9.89
N ASP A 62 -4.39 -6.05 9.85
CA ASP A 62 -2.95 -6.12 9.82
C ASP A 62 -2.48 -5.91 8.38
N LEU A 63 -1.67 -4.87 8.17
CA LEU A 63 -1.16 -4.54 6.85
C LEU A 63 -0.13 -5.56 6.37
N ASP A 64 0.64 -6.15 7.28
CA ASP A 64 1.65 -7.14 6.95
C ASP A 64 0.98 -8.42 6.45
N GLN A 65 -0.05 -8.89 7.18
CA GLN A 65 -0.85 -10.02 6.74
C GLN A 65 -1.53 -9.75 5.38
N PHE A 66 -2.08 -8.54 5.18
CA PHE A 66 -2.68 -8.18 3.89
C PHE A 66 -1.68 -8.25 2.73
N LEU A 67 -0.43 -7.86 2.95
CA LEU A 67 0.62 -7.99 1.93
C LEU A 67 0.93 -9.48 1.68
N LEU A 68 1.10 -10.28 2.74
CA LEU A 68 1.40 -11.71 2.64
C LEU A 68 0.29 -12.51 1.95
N ASP A 69 -0.97 -12.15 2.13
CA ASP A 69 -2.11 -12.75 1.42
C ASP A 69 -2.04 -12.56 -0.12
N HIS A 70 -1.17 -11.67 -0.59
CA HIS A 70 -0.94 -11.34 -2.00
C HIS A 70 0.55 -11.39 -2.38
N TYR A 71 1.33 -12.26 -1.73
CA TYR A 71 2.78 -12.32 -1.86
C TYR A 71 3.27 -12.46 -3.31
N GLU A 72 2.51 -13.17 -4.17
CA GLU A 72 2.82 -13.40 -5.58
C GLU A 72 2.84 -12.11 -6.42
N HIS A 73 2.26 -11.04 -5.89
CA HIS A 73 2.23 -9.72 -6.51
C HIS A 73 3.20 -8.73 -5.87
N LEU A 74 3.97 -9.14 -4.87
CA LEU A 74 4.92 -8.29 -4.19
C LEU A 74 6.29 -8.30 -4.87
N ILE A 75 7.04 -7.25 -4.58
CA ILE A 75 8.46 -7.15 -4.87
C ILE A 75 9.19 -8.02 -3.86
N GLU A 76 9.87 -9.05 -4.35
CA GLU A 76 10.88 -9.75 -3.59
C GLU A 76 12.23 -9.08 -3.85
N GLY A 77 12.89 -8.60 -2.80
CA GLY A 77 14.14 -7.87 -2.98
C GLY A 77 14.80 -7.45 -1.67
N GLU A 78 15.78 -6.58 -1.79
CA GLU A 78 16.57 -6.04 -0.69
C GLU A 78 16.70 -4.53 -0.83
N VAL A 79 16.58 -3.83 0.30
CA VAL A 79 16.87 -2.39 0.39
C VAL A 79 18.22 -2.19 1.05
N GLU A 80 19.18 -1.68 0.27
CA GLU A 80 20.52 -1.35 0.75
C GLU A 80 20.86 0.09 0.35
N ALA A 81 21.40 0.88 1.30
CA ALA A 81 21.77 2.28 1.08
C ALA A 81 20.65 3.14 0.43
N GLY A 82 19.38 2.84 0.75
CA GLY A 82 18.21 3.54 0.18
C GLY A 82 17.92 3.18 -1.28
N VAL A 83 18.42 2.04 -1.76
CA VAL A 83 18.12 1.49 -3.09
C VAL A 83 17.47 0.13 -2.92
N LEU A 84 16.25 -0.02 -3.45
CA LEU A 84 15.57 -1.29 -3.59
C LEU A 84 16.05 -1.96 -4.87
N ARG A 85 16.60 -3.17 -4.74
CA ARG A 85 16.88 -4.10 -5.84
C ARG A 85 16.04 -5.33 -5.64
N GLY A 86 15.33 -5.78 -6.68
CA GLY A 86 14.45 -6.93 -6.54
C GLY A 86 13.85 -7.39 -7.86
N VAL A 87 12.90 -8.31 -7.75
CA VAL A 87 12.18 -8.91 -8.86
C VAL A 87 10.69 -8.91 -8.55
N VAL A 88 9.88 -8.62 -9.56
CA VAL A 88 8.43 -8.82 -9.50
C VAL A 88 7.87 -9.07 -10.89
N CYS A 89 6.91 -10.01 -11.01
CA CYS A 89 6.31 -10.37 -12.30
C CYS A 89 7.37 -10.65 -13.39
N ASN A 90 8.43 -11.39 -13.04
CA ASN A 90 9.56 -11.73 -13.91
C ASN A 90 10.33 -10.52 -14.47
N LYS A 91 10.33 -9.40 -13.75
CA LYS A 91 11.08 -8.20 -14.12
C LYS A 91 11.95 -7.76 -12.98
N GLU A 92 13.23 -7.53 -13.29
CA GLU A 92 14.14 -6.85 -12.39
C GLU A 92 13.71 -5.40 -12.19
N ILE A 93 13.89 -4.92 -10.98
CA ILE A 93 13.59 -3.56 -10.59
C ILE A 93 14.74 -3.00 -9.77
N THR A 94 15.02 -1.74 -10.02
CA THR A 94 15.93 -0.94 -9.22
C THR A 94 15.29 0.42 -9.02
N ALA A 95 15.07 0.79 -7.76
CA ALA A 95 14.42 2.04 -7.42
C ALA A 95 15.02 2.64 -6.15
N LYS A 96 15.09 3.97 -6.10
CA LYS A 96 15.54 4.70 -4.92
C LYS A 96 14.39 4.78 -3.91
N VAL A 97 14.61 4.32 -2.68
CA VAL A 97 13.67 4.42 -1.57
C VAL A 97 14.07 5.62 -0.70
N LEU A 98 13.14 6.54 -0.49
CA LEU A 98 13.39 7.72 0.34
C LEU A 98 13.13 7.44 1.83
N ASP A 99 12.31 6.43 2.13
CA ASP A 99 12.10 5.94 3.49
C ASP A 99 13.35 5.21 3.99
N LYS A 100 14.07 5.85 4.92
CA LYS A 100 15.31 5.34 5.49
C LYS A 100 15.09 4.29 6.59
N SER A 101 13.86 4.06 7.03
CA SER A 101 13.55 3.08 8.09
C SER A 101 13.57 1.63 7.58
N ILE A 102 13.59 1.46 6.26
CA ILE A 102 13.54 0.17 5.58
C ILE A 102 14.93 -0.16 5.04
N THR A 103 15.52 -1.22 5.58
CA THR A 103 16.82 -1.77 5.18
C THR A 103 16.75 -3.29 5.32
N GLY A 104 17.41 -4.01 4.43
CA GLY A 104 17.48 -5.47 4.41
C GLY A 104 16.46 -6.13 3.46
N PRO A 105 16.27 -7.46 3.55
CA PRO A 105 15.37 -8.22 2.69
C PRO A 105 13.90 -7.90 2.96
N VAL A 106 13.13 -7.71 1.90
CA VAL A 106 11.74 -7.26 1.94
C VAL A 106 10.84 -7.99 0.95
N LEU A 107 9.59 -8.19 1.36
CA LEU A 107 8.46 -8.37 0.46
C LEU A 107 7.66 -7.07 0.46
N ALA A 108 7.55 -6.40 -0.69
CA ALA A 108 7.06 -5.03 -0.70
C ALA A 108 6.08 -4.69 -1.83
N ALA A 109 5.20 -3.73 -1.55
CA ALA A 109 4.37 -3.06 -2.53
C ALA A 109 4.63 -1.55 -2.50
N VAL A 110 4.67 -0.94 -3.68
CA VAL A 110 4.82 0.50 -3.83
C VAL A 110 3.44 1.14 -3.92
N PRO A 111 3.03 1.95 -2.92
CA PRO A 111 1.81 2.73 -2.99
C PRO A 111 1.95 3.81 -4.06
N VAL A 112 1.04 3.84 -5.05
CA VAL A 112 1.03 4.87 -6.10
C VAL A 112 -0.35 5.48 -6.26
N THR A 113 -0.40 6.80 -6.42
CA THR A 113 -1.65 7.52 -6.71
C THR A 113 -1.93 7.63 -8.21
N LYS A 114 -0.88 7.59 -9.03
CA LYS A 114 -0.93 7.69 -10.49
C LYS A 114 -0.02 6.63 -11.13
N GLY A 115 -0.43 6.14 -12.29
CA GLY A 115 0.32 5.13 -13.04
C GLY A 115 0.05 3.69 -12.59
N ARG A 116 0.75 2.76 -13.25
CA ARG A 116 0.71 1.31 -13.00
C ARG A 116 2.11 0.70 -12.94
N LYS A 117 3.15 1.54 -12.99
CA LYS A 117 4.56 1.14 -13.02
C LYS A 117 5.21 1.56 -11.71
N ILE A 118 6.20 0.79 -11.29
CA ILE A 118 7.04 1.14 -10.16
C ILE A 118 7.86 2.39 -10.54
N PRO A 119 7.75 3.49 -9.78
CA PRO A 119 8.54 4.69 -10.02
C PRO A 119 10.01 4.43 -9.65
N HIS A 120 10.92 5.14 -10.31
CA HIS A 120 12.36 5.05 -9.99
C HIS A 120 12.70 5.68 -8.63
N ILE A 121 11.82 6.54 -8.12
CA ILE A 121 11.93 7.14 -6.79
C ILE A 121 10.65 6.82 -6.03
N ILE A 122 10.79 6.15 -4.89
CA ILE A 122 9.73 5.64 -4.04
C ILE A 122 9.76 6.42 -2.72
N PRO A 123 8.79 7.32 -2.48
CA PRO A 123 8.73 8.09 -1.24
C PRO A 123 8.41 7.22 -0.02
N THR A 124 7.53 6.23 -0.21
CA THR A 124 7.05 5.33 0.83
C THR A 124 6.96 3.94 0.24
N LEU A 125 7.38 2.93 1.00
CA LEU A 125 7.34 1.52 0.61
C LEU A 125 6.55 0.77 1.69
N LEU A 126 5.53 0.01 1.28
CA LEU A 126 4.84 -0.90 2.21
C LEU A 126 5.60 -2.21 2.18
N ALA A 127 6.41 -2.48 3.20
CA ALA A 127 7.33 -3.60 3.22
C ALA A 127 7.09 -4.48 4.45
N TYR A 128 6.88 -5.77 4.20
CA TYR A 128 7.09 -6.80 5.21
C TYR A 128 8.58 -7.11 5.28
N LYS A 129 9.18 -6.91 6.46
CA LYS A 129 10.58 -7.28 6.68
C LYS A 129 10.67 -8.78 6.91
N LEU A 130 11.41 -9.48 6.05
CA LEU A 130 11.74 -10.88 6.25
C LEU A 130 12.75 -10.96 7.40
N GLN A 131 12.27 -11.05 8.64
CA GLN A 131 13.12 -11.42 9.76
C GLN A 131 13.38 -12.92 9.66
N ILE A 132 14.53 -13.28 9.09
CA ILE A 132 15.06 -14.64 9.25
C ILE A 132 15.47 -14.75 10.72
N THR A 133 14.66 -15.46 11.50
CA THR A 133 14.97 -15.81 12.90
C THR A 133 15.74 -17.12 12.95
#